data_AF-K1UIC1-F1
#
_entry.id   AF-K1UIC1-F1
#
_cell.length_a   1.000
_cell.length_b   1.000
_cell.length_c   1.000
_cell.angle_alpha   90.00
_cell.angle_beta   90.00
_cell.angle_gamma   90.00
#
_symmetry.space_group_name_H-M   'P 1'
#
loop_
_entity.id
_entity.type
_entity.pdbx_description
1 polymer ?
#
loop_
_entity_poly.entity_id
_entity_poly.type
_entity_poly.pdbx_seq_one_letter_code
_entity_poly.pdbx_strand_id
1 'polypeptide(L)'
;IDTDPQLGKFIRFEAQANNPEALKSLLREQYQNRIPHTQGDFQLHIAALHDRRIETEARRIVENVKGVGEPDSPEKPHCAVELSPYFVPLATDKDMERLFSMLPYKSLSFSTLEGRHGIYALINKNEKNKEMKKSRPSVRAQLQTEKSPKVPKRTAKSKHHEMEV
;
A
#
# COMPACT_ATOMS: atom_id res chain seq x y z
N ILE A 1 23.82 34.16 41.19
CA ILE A 1 22.98 33.07 40.63
C ILE A 1 22.05 32.66 41.76
N ASP A 2 20.87 33.26 41.83
CA ASP A 2 19.89 32.89 42.84
C ASP A 2 19.46 31.45 42.55
N THR A 3 19.75 30.60 43.53
CA THR A 3 19.40 29.19 43.49
C THR A 3 17.95 29.08 43.93
N ASP A 4 17.11 28.35 43.20
CA ASP A 4 15.73 28.12 43.62
C ASP A 4 15.74 27.64 45.09
N PRO A 5 15.03 28.35 45.99
CA PRO A 5 15.09 28.09 47.41
C PRO A 5 14.73 26.63 47.76
N GLN A 6 13.97 25.94 46.91
CA GLN A 6 13.54 24.56 47.10
C GLN A 6 14.48 23.53 46.47
N LEU A 7 15.06 23.79 45.29
CA LEU A 7 15.88 22.79 44.58
C LEU A 7 17.34 22.69 45.06
N GLY A 8 17.87 23.73 45.70
CA GLY A 8 19.25 23.71 46.18
C GLY A 8 20.31 23.73 45.07
N LYS A 9 21.57 23.44 45.42
CA LYS A 9 22.74 23.69 44.57
C LYS A 9 23.21 22.42 43.86
N PHE A 10 23.65 22.56 42.61
CA PHE A 10 24.30 21.47 41.88
C PHE A 10 25.82 21.53 42.10
N ILE A 11 26.40 20.54 42.77
CA ILE A 11 27.82 20.50 43.15
C ILE A 11 28.41 19.17 42.72
N ARG A 12 29.51 19.19 41.96
CA ARG A 12 30.31 18.00 41.58
C ARG A 12 29.43 16.82 41.10
N PHE A 13 28.51 17.11 40.18
CA PHE A 13 27.58 16.17 39.55
C PHE A 13 26.41 15.69 40.42
N GLU A 14 26.28 16.19 41.65
CA GLU A 14 25.17 15.86 42.54
C GLU A 14 24.31 17.09 42.83
N ALA A 15 22.98 16.90 42.82
CA ALA A 15 22.04 17.92 43.27
C ALA A 15 21.93 17.86 44.80
N GLN A 16 22.43 18.89 45.49
CA GLN A 16 22.32 19.02 46.92
C GLN A 16 21.12 19.91 47.27
N ALA A 17 20.02 19.26 47.67
CA ALA A 17 18.79 19.95 48.06
C ALA A 17 19.01 20.81 49.31
N ASN A 18 18.47 22.03 49.32
CA ASN A 18 18.45 22.88 50.52
C ASN A 18 17.54 22.29 51.61
N ASN A 19 16.43 21.66 51.18
CA ASN A 19 15.51 20.94 52.04
C ASN A 19 15.06 19.63 51.35
N PRO A 20 15.58 18.46 51.75
CA PRO A 20 15.32 17.19 51.08
C PRO A 20 13.84 16.76 51.17
N GLU A 21 13.13 17.12 52.25
CA GLU A 21 11.72 16.75 52.41
C GLU A 21 10.81 17.59 51.52
N ALA A 22 11.10 18.89 51.37
CA ALA A 22 10.38 19.75 50.42
C ALA A 22 10.56 19.27 48.97
N LEU A 23 11.78 18.86 48.61
CA LEU A 23 12.07 18.33 47.27
C LEU A 23 11.31 17.02 46.99
N LYS A 24 11.24 16.10 47.96
CA LYS A 24 10.48 14.85 47.83
C LYS A 24 8.99 15.12 47.60
N SER A 25 8.40 16.05 48.36
CA SER A 25 6.99 16.44 48.18
C SER A 25 6.73 17.02 46.80
N LEU A 26 7.60 17.92 46.32
CA LEU A 26 7.51 18.52 44.99
C LEU A 26 7.62 17.47 43.87
N LEU A 27 8.57 16.54 43.96
CA LEU A 27 8.72 15.45 42.97
C LEU A 27 7.48 14.54 42.95
N ARG A 28 6.87 14.28 44.11
CA ARG A 28 5.65 13.48 44.22
C ARG A 28 4.47 14.19 43.56
N GLU A 29 4.31 15.49 43.81
CA GLU A 29 3.28 16.32 43.17
C GLU A 29 3.50 16.37 41.66
N GLN A 30 4.73 16.59 41.20
CA GLN A 30 5.05 16.58 39.78
C GLN A 30 4.73 15.23 39.13
N TYR A 31 5.04 14.11 39.79
CA TYR A 31 4.73 12.78 39.29
C TYR A 31 3.22 12.54 39.18
N GLN A 32 2.45 12.98 40.18
CA GLN A 32 0.98 12.86 40.17
C GLN A 32 0.32 13.72 39.09
N ASN A 33 0.92 14.87 38.77
CA ASN A 33 0.42 15.78 37.75
C ASN A 33 0.86 15.41 36.32
N ARG A 34 1.67 14.36 36.14
CA ARG A 34 2.03 13.87 34.80
C ARG A 34 0.83 13.17 34.18
N ILE A 35 0.41 13.64 33.00
CA ILE A 35 -0.54 12.93 32.16
C ILE A 35 0.20 11.72 31.56
N PRO A 36 -0.19 10.47 31.89
CA PRO A 36 0.41 9.31 31.24
C PRO A 36 -0.02 9.31 29.78
N HIS A 37 0.94 9.22 28.86
CA HIS A 37 0.63 8.94 27.47
C HIS A 37 0.19 7.49 27.34
N THR A 38 -0.94 7.25 26.68
CA THR A 38 -1.32 5.90 26.27
C THR A 38 -0.27 5.37 25.31
N GLN A 39 0.38 4.27 25.68
CA GLN A 39 1.28 3.57 24.78
C GLN A 39 0.47 3.08 23.58
N GLY A 40 0.90 3.45 22.37
CA GLY A 40 0.25 3.01 21.14
C GLY A 40 0.33 1.49 20.99
N ASP A 41 -0.60 0.90 20.23
CA ASP A 41 -0.56 -0.53 19.91
C ASP A 41 0.54 -0.79 18.86
N PHE A 42 1.73 -1.15 19.35
CA PHE A 42 2.87 -1.48 18.52
C PHE A 42 2.63 -2.72 17.66
N GLN A 43 1.82 -3.68 18.12
CA GLN A 43 1.54 -4.88 17.33
C GLN A 43 0.75 -4.53 16.08
N LEU A 44 -0.29 -3.69 16.25
CA LEU A 44 -1.06 -3.17 15.13
C LEU A 44 -0.18 -2.37 14.17
N HIS A 45 0.71 -1.51 14.70
CA HIS A 45 1.59 -0.71 13.86
C HIS A 45 2.58 -1.58 13.05
N ILE A 46 3.20 -2.58 13.69
CA ILE A 46 4.11 -3.52 13.02
C ILE A 46 3.37 -4.31 11.93
N ALA A 47 2.16 -4.79 12.21
CA ALA A 47 1.33 -5.46 11.21
C ALA A 47 1.04 -4.55 9.99
N ALA A 48 0.69 -3.28 10.23
CA ALA A 48 0.48 -2.32 9.15
C ALA A 48 1.77 -2.04 8.33
N LEU A 49 2.94 -2.04 8.98
CA LEU A 49 4.23 -1.91 8.28
C LEU A 49 4.53 -3.16 7.43
N HIS A 50 4.25 -4.36 7.93
CA HIS A 50 4.39 -5.59 7.17
C HIS A 50 3.50 -5.58 5.92
N ASP A 51 2.23 -5.21 6.07
CA ASP A 51 1.27 -5.12 4.97
C ASP A 51 1.75 -4.14 3.88
N ARG A 52 2.15 -2.94 4.28
CA ARG A 52 2.67 -1.92 3.37
C ARG A 52 3.93 -2.38 2.64
N ARG A 53 4.79 -3.16 3.29
CA ARG A 53 6.00 -3.71 2.68
C ARG A 53 5.65 -4.63 1.50
N ILE A 54 4.68 -5.53 1.69
CA ILE A 54 4.21 -6.45 0.64
C ILE A 54 3.56 -5.67 -0.52
N GLU A 55 2.68 -4.72 -0.20
CA GLU A 55 2.01 -3.89 -1.22
C GLU A 55 2.99 -3.05 -2.04
N THR A 56 4.04 -2.55 -1.41
CA THR A 56 5.07 -1.77 -2.08
C THR A 56 5.90 -2.66 -3.01
N GLU A 57 6.25 -3.87 -2.57
CA GLU A 57 6.95 -4.83 -3.43
C GLU A 57 6.08 -5.27 -4.61
N ALA A 58 4.79 -5.51 -4.40
CA ALA A 58 3.85 -5.85 -5.47
C ALA A 58 3.79 -4.75 -6.55
N ARG A 59 3.65 -3.48 -6.11
CA ARG A 59 3.66 -2.33 -7.03
C ARG A 59 4.97 -2.21 -7.79
N ARG A 60 6.11 -2.34 -7.10
CA ARG A 60 7.44 -2.34 -7.70
C ARG A 60 7.57 -3.41 -8.79
N ILE A 61 7.13 -4.63 -8.53
CA ILE A 61 7.18 -5.72 -9.52
C ILE A 61 6.33 -5.37 -10.74
N VAL A 62 5.09 -4.91 -10.54
CA VAL A 62 4.19 -4.52 -11.65
C VAL A 62 4.79 -3.40 -12.50
N GLU A 63 5.37 -2.38 -11.86
CA GLU A 63 6.03 -1.27 -12.55
C GLU A 63 7.27 -1.74 -13.32
N ASN A 64 8.12 -2.57 -12.70
CA ASN A 64 9.29 -3.13 -13.36
C ASN A 64 8.91 -4.02 -14.54
N VAL A 65 7.88 -4.85 -14.42
CA VAL A 65 7.40 -5.69 -15.54
C VAL A 65 6.98 -4.81 -16.72
N LYS A 66 6.31 -3.68 -16.46
CA LYS A 66 5.92 -2.73 -17.51
C LYS A 66 7.12 -1.96 -18.09
N GLY A 67 8.07 -1.58 -17.23
CA GLY A 67 9.21 -0.72 -17.56
C GLY A 67 10.42 -1.45 -18.16
N VAL A 68 10.54 -2.77 -17.97
CA VAL A 68 11.50 -3.59 -18.72
C VAL A 68 11.24 -3.32 -20.21
N GLY A 69 12.26 -2.99 -21.01
CA GLY A 69 12.12 -2.73 -22.45
C GLY A 69 11.70 -3.98 -23.23
N GLU A 70 11.92 -4.00 -24.55
CA GLU A 70 11.96 -5.30 -25.23
C GLU A 70 12.94 -6.22 -24.48
N PRO A 71 12.57 -7.49 -24.26
CA PRO A 71 13.43 -8.45 -23.59
C PRO A 71 14.79 -8.45 -24.27
N ASP A 72 15.88 -8.44 -23.49
CA ASP A 72 17.27 -8.45 -23.97
C ASP A 72 17.59 -9.59 -24.96
N SER A 73 16.67 -10.55 -25.12
CA SER A 73 16.79 -11.61 -26.11
C SER A 73 15.41 -12.11 -26.60
N PRO A 74 15.23 -12.31 -27.93
CA PRO A 74 14.01 -12.86 -28.51
C PRO A 74 13.73 -14.31 -28.03
N GLU A 75 14.75 -15.06 -27.61
CA GLU A 75 14.63 -16.49 -27.30
C GLU A 75 13.93 -16.82 -25.98
N LYS A 76 14.06 -15.98 -24.94
CA LYS A 76 13.54 -16.35 -23.60
C LYS A 76 12.03 -16.08 -23.52
N PRO A 77 11.13 -17.02 -23.22
CA PRO A 77 9.68 -16.77 -23.23
C PRO A 77 9.16 -15.95 -22.03
N HIS A 78 10.01 -15.69 -21.02
CA HIS A 78 9.64 -15.03 -19.77
C HIS A 78 10.37 -13.70 -19.57
N CYS A 79 9.66 -12.73 -19.01
CA CYS A 79 10.22 -11.56 -18.34
C CYS A 79 10.63 -11.96 -16.92
N ALA A 80 11.85 -11.64 -16.51
CA ALA A 80 12.34 -11.90 -15.16
C ALA A 80 12.52 -10.58 -14.42
N VAL A 81 11.87 -10.42 -13.28
CA VAL A 81 12.01 -9.25 -12.40
C VAL A 81 12.51 -9.70 -11.05
N GLU A 82 13.61 -9.14 -10.59
CA GLU A 82 14.18 -9.48 -9.29
C GLU A 82 13.33 -8.93 -8.14
N LEU A 83 12.96 -9.80 -7.20
CA LEU A 83 12.40 -9.38 -5.92
C LEU A 83 13.42 -8.55 -5.16
N SER A 84 12.94 -7.60 -4.38
CA SER A 84 13.83 -6.68 -3.66
C SER A 84 14.75 -7.48 -2.72
N PRO A 85 16.07 -7.24 -2.77
CA PRO A 85 17.02 -7.90 -1.86
C PRO A 85 16.78 -7.50 -0.39
N TYR A 86 16.02 -6.45 -0.14
CA TYR A 86 15.58 -6.07 1.21
C TYR A 86 14.26 -6.72 1.63
N PHE A 87 13.43 -7.12 0.67
CA PHE A 87 12.16 -7.78 0.94
C PHE A 87 12.37 -9.25 1.30
N VAL A 88 13.12 -9.97 0.47
CA VAL A 88 13.29 -11.44 0.58
C VAL A 88 13.79 -11.88 1.97
N PRO A 89 14.80 -11.26 2.59
CA PRO A 89 15.29 -11.70 3.91
C PRO A 89 14.30 -11.44 5.06
N LEU A 90 13.35 -10.53 4.86
CA LEU A 90 12.37 -10.14 5.87
C LEU A 90 11.01 -10.79 5.64
N ALA A 91 10.79 -11.40 4.48
CA ALA A 91 9.54 -12.01 4.08
C ALA A 91 9.43 -13.43 4.66
N THR A 92 8.27 -13.72 5.23
CA THR A 92 7.88 -15.09 5.57
C THR A 92 7.25 -15.79 4.35
N ASP A 93 7.10 -17.11 4.40
CA ASP A 93 6.42 -17.87 3.32
C ASP A 93 5.00 -17.33 3.06
N LYS A 94 4.27 -16.95 4.11
CA LYS A 94 2.95 -16.33 4.01
C LYS A 94 2.99 -14.98 3.29
N ASP A 95 4.04 -14.20 3.52
CA ASP A 95 4.22 -12.91 2.83
C ASP A 95 4.49 -13.13 1.35
N MET A 96 5.26 -14.18 1.00
CA MET A 96 5.52 -14.56 -0.40
C MET A 96 4.24 -15.04 -1.08
N GLU A 97 3.41 -15.86 -0.42
CA GLU A 97 2.10 -16.29 -0.93
C GLU A 97 1.14 -15.11 -1.12
N ARG A 98 1.12 -14.18 -0.17
CA ARG A 98 0.31 -12.96 -0.28
C ARG A 98 0.80 -12.07 -1.41
N LEU A 99 2.11 -11.89 -1.56
CA LEU A 99 2.72 -11.17 -2.67
C LEU A 99 2.34 -11.80 -4.01
N PHE A 100 2.45 -13.13 -4.11
CA PHE A 100 2.03 -13.88 -5.30
C PHE A 100 0.57 -13.61 -5.64
N SER A 101 -0.31 -13.64 -4.64
CA SER A 101 -1.75 -13.43 -4.80
C SER A 101 -2.13 -11.98 -5.17
N MET A 102 -1.31 -11.00 -4.77
CA MET A 102 -1.53 -9.59 -5.12
C MET A 102 -1.16 -9.26 -6.58
N LEU A 103 -0.33 -10.08 -7.21
CA LEU A 103 0.16 -9.81 -8.55
C LEU A 103 -0.83 -10.28 -9.64
N PRO A 104 -1.14 -9.44 -10.64
CA PRO A 104 -2.18 -9.74 -11.64
C PRO A 104 -1.69 -10.61 -12.80
N TYR A 105 -0.81 -11.58 -12.53
CA TYR A 105 -0.15 -12.41 -13.55
C TYR A 105 -0.47 -13.89 -13.34
N LYS A 106 -0.98 -14.57 -14.37
CA LYS A 106 -1.41 -15.98 -14.26
C LYS A 106 -0.25 -16.94 -14.42
N SER A 107 0.73 -16.55 -15.23
CA SER A 107 1.95 -17.30 -15.51
C SER A 107 3.10 -16.96 -14.55
N LEU A 108 2.80 -16.27 -13.45
CA LEU A 108 3.78 -15.88 -12.46
C LEU A 108 4.38 -17.12 -11.77
N SER A 109 5.69 -17.13 -11.63
CA SER A 109 6.39 -18.03 -10.71
C SER A 109 7.57 -17.32 -10.05
N PHE A 110 7.91 -17.73 -8.83
CA PHE A 110 9.12 -17.27 -8.16
C PHE A 110 10.18 -18.36 -8.24
N SER A 111 11.35 -18.04 -8.79
CA SER A 111 12.48 -18.96 -8.82
C SER A 111 13.80 -18.23 -8.76
N THR A 112 14.85 -18.93 -8.35
CA THR A 112 16.22 -18.48 -8.62
C THR A 112 16.53 -18.69 -10.10
N LEU A 113 17.46 -17.92 -10.63
CA LEU A 113 17.97 -18.08 -11.99
C LEU A 113 19.41 -18.56 -11.92
N GLU A 114 19.75 -19.58 -12.69
CA GLU A 114 21.10 -20.11 -12.74
C GLU A 114 22.10 -19.02 -13.16
N GLY A 115 23.20 -18.91 -12.42
CA GLY A 115 24.22 -17.88 -12.64
C GLY A 115 23.84 -16.46 -12.20
N ARG A 116 22.68 -16.26 -11.55
CA ARG A 116 22.28 -14.96 -10.98
C ARG A 116 22.00 -15.06 -9.49
N HIS A 117 22.28 -13.99 -8.76
CA HIS A 117 21.89 -13.87 -7.36
C HIS A 117 20.45 -13.34 -7.25
N GLY A 118 19.75 -13.75 -6.19
CA GLY A 118 18.39 -13.30 -5.89
C GLY A 118 17.27 -14.22 -6.37
N ILE A 119 16.05 -13.88 -5.95
CA ILE A 119 14.81 -14.55 -6.36
C ILE A 119 14.14 -13.69 -7.42
N TYR A 120 13.66 -14.31 -8.49
CA TYR A 120 13.05 -13.63 -9.61
C TYR A 120 11.59 -14.03 -9.76
N ALA A 121 10.75 -13.03 -10.03
CA ALA A 121 9.42 -13.17 -10.57
C ALA A 121 9.51 -13.41 -12.08
N LEU A 122 9.17 -14.62 -12.52
CA LEU A 122 9.10 -15.00 -13.92
C LEU A 122 7.66 -14.87 -14.40
N ILE A 123 7.46 -14.09 -15.47
CA ILE A 123 6.14 -13.83 -16.05
C ILE A 123 6.24 -14.03 -17.56
N ASN A 124 5.25 -14.67 -18.17
CA ASN A 124 5.24 -14.83 -19.63
C ASN A 124 5.17 -13.45 -20.33
N LYS A 125 5.99 -13.26 -21.37
CA LYS A 125 6.03 -12.03 -22.18
C LYS A 125 4.65 -11.57 -22.66
N ASN A 126 3.77 -12.52 -22.98
CA ASN A 126 2.42 -12.24 -23.48
C ASN A 126 1.48 -11.61 -22.44
N GLU A 127 1.81 -11.70 -21.15
CA GLU A 127 1.01 -11.14 -20.06
C GLU A 127 1.43 -9.72 -19.67
N LYS A 128 2.67 -9.32 -20.01
CA LYS A 128 3.19 -7.98 -19.74
C LYS A 128 2.34 -6.87 -20.35
N ASN A 129 1.92 -7.06 -21.61
CA ASN A 129 1.15 -6.07 -22.38
C ASN A 129 -0.37 -6.21 -22.22
N LYS A 130 -0.85 -7.17 -21.43
CA LYS A 130 -2.27 -7.26 -21.12
C LYS A 130 -2.56 -6.19 -20.09
N GLU A 131 -2.97 -5.00 -20.56
CA GLU A 131 -3.80 -4.13 -19.73
C GLU A 131 -4.90 -4.98 -19.10
N MET A 132 -5.18 -4.75 -17.81
CA MET A 132 -6.27 -5.40 -17.11
C MET A 132 -7.51 -5.28 -17.97
N LYS A 133 -7.88 -6.35 -18.70
CA LYS A 133 -9.05 -6.31 -19.58
C LYS A 133 -10.21 -5.93 -18.67
N LYS A 134 -10.71 -4.71 -18.82
CA LYS A 134 -11.89 -4.26 -18.07
C LYS A 134 -12.93 -5.35 -18.28
N SER A 135 -13.41 -5.93 -17.19
CA SER A 135 -14.45 -6.94 -17.29
C SER A 135 -15.58 -6.32 -18.11
N ARG A 136 -16.11 -7.06 -19.10
CA ARG A 136 -17.18 -6.52 -19.94
C ARG A 136 -18.30 -6.07 -18.99
N PRO A 137 -18.80 -4.82 -19.11
CA PRO A 137 -19.84 -4.35 -18.22
C PRO A 137 -21.01 -5.32 -18.27
N SER A 138 -21.55 -5.66 -17.10
CA SER A 138 -22.68 -6.58 -17.03
C SER A 138 -23.87 -6.01 -17.80
N VAL A 139 -24.75 -6.88 -18.30
CA VAL A 139 -25.96 -6.48 -19.02
C VAL A 139 -26.77 -5.47 -18.19
N ARG A 140 -26.84 -5.65 -16.86
CA ARG A 140 -27.51 -4.70 -15.95
C ARG A 140 -26.86 -3.31 -15.94
N ALA A 141 -25.53 -3.23 -15.96
CA ALA A 141 -24.82 -1.96 -16.03
C ALA A 141 -25.02 -1.26 -17.39
N GLN A 142 -25.03 -2.03 -18.49
CA GLN A 142 -25.31 -1.53 -19.83
C GLN A 142 -26.74 -0.96 -19.95
N LEU A 143 -27.73 -1.65 -19.38
CA LEU A 143 -29.13 -1.21 -19.37
C LEU A 143 -29.38 0.06 -18.53
N GLN A 144 -28.51 0.37 -17.56
CA GLN A 144 -28.60 1.60 -16.78
C GLN A 144 -28.05 2.81 -17.54
N THR A 145 -27.00 2.61 -18.34
CA THR A 145 -26.41 3.67 -19.18
C THR A 145 -27.28 4.07 -20.38
N GLU A 146 -28.19 3.20 -20.83
CA GLU A 146 -29.14 3.53 -21.92
C GLU A 146 -30.30 4.43 -21.49
N LYS A 147 -30.44 4.78 -20.20
CA LYS A 147 -31.56 5.60 -19.69
C LYS A 147 -31.46 7.11 -19.95
N SER A 148 -30.53 7.57 -20.78
CA SER A 148 -30.52 8.96 -21.26
C SER A 148 -29.83 9.03 -22.62
N PRO A 149 -30.57 9.48 -23.67
CA PRO A 149 -30.85 10.91 -23.80
C PRO A 149 -32.34 11.24 -24.04
N LYS A 150 -32.70 12.46 -23.63
CA LYS A 150 -33.93 13.18 -24.04
C LYS A 150 -34.07 13.14 -25.56
N VAL A 151 -34.99 12.32 -26.06
CA VAL A 151 -35.51 12.43 -27.43
C VAL A 151 -36.56 13.55 -27.44
N PRO A 152 -36.44 14.59 -28.30
CA PRO A 152 -37.50 15.57 -28.45
C PRO A 152 -38.72 14.90 -29.09
N LYS A 153 -39.90 15.15 -28.51
CA LYS A 153 -41.21 14.62 -28.89
C LYS A 153 -41.42 14.68 -30.42
N ARG A 154 -41.50 13.52 -31.08
CA ARG A 154 -42.13 13.41 -32.41
C ARG A 154 -43.64 13.51 -32.22
N THR A 155 -44.23 14.54 -32.80
CA THR A 155 -45.68 14.74 -32.89
C THR A 155 -46.32 13.66 -33.74
N ALA A 156 -47.52 13.25 -33.33
CA ALA A 156 -48.31 12.18 -33.94
C ALA A 156 -48.82 12.54 -35.35
N LYS A 157 -49.09 11.49 -36.12
CA LYS A 157 -49.43 11.47 -37.54
C LYS A 157 -50.76 12.17 -37.85
N SER A 158 -50.79 12.93 -38.95
CA SER A 158 -52.01 13.19 -39.73
C SER A 158 -51.98 12.32 -41.00
N LYS A 159 -53.06 11.57 -41.23
CA LYS A 159 -53.33 10.81 -42.46
C LYS A 159 -54.20 11.71 -43.36
N HIS A 160 -53.81 11.90 -44.61
CA HIS A 160 -54.74 12.23 -45.69
C HIS A 160 -54.55 11.21 -46.80
N HIS A 161 -55.60 10.45 -47.06
CA HIS A 161 -55.74 9.53 -48.18
C HIS A 161 -56.89 10.07 -49.03
N GLU A 162 -56.60 10.48 -50.25
CA GLU A 162 -57.61 10.74 -51.27
C GLU A 162 -56.98 10.32 -52.61
N MET A 163 -57.47 9.22 -53.15
CA MET A 163 -57.23 8.76 -54.52
C MET A 163 -58.57 8.25 -55.02
N GLU A 164 -59.07 8.90 -56.07
CA GLU A 164 -60.21 8.51 -56.90
C GLU A 164 -60.12 7.06 -57.39
N VAL A 165 -61.26 6.36 -57.42
CA VAL A 165 -61.79 5.59 -58.57
C VAL A 165 -63.32 5.60 -58.48
#